data_AF-A0A2E9XNL3-F1
#
_entry.id   AF-A0A2E9XNL3-F1
#
_cell.length_a   1.000
_cell.length_b   1.000
_cell.length_c   1.000
_cell.angle_alpha   90.00
_cell.angle_beta   90.00
_cell.angle_gamma   90.00
#
_symmetry.space_group_name_H-M   'P 1'
#
loop_
_entity.id
_entity.type
_entity.pdbx_description
1 polymer ?
#
loop_
_entity_poly.entity_id
_entity_poly.type
_entity_poly.pdbx_seq_one_letter_code
_entity_poly.pdbx_strand_id
1 'polypeptide(L)'
;MEEIDNQPAIDILNEIMEAELAGVVRYSHYALMVYGYNRIPIVDWMKANANEGLMHAHRAGELVTLMGGHPSLKIGALLETERHDIGDILRESLEHERGVLQMYYKLLKFAEATSSVLLEEYAREMITEETLHLDEVNKMLRSPGAIEVFKP
;
A
#
# COMPACT_ATOMS: atom_id res chain seq x y z
N MET A 1 13.57 25.21 -20.54
CA MET A 1 12.94 24.42 -19.48
C MET A 1 14.08 23.77 -18.75
N GLU A 2 14.32 24.08 -17.48
CA GLU A 2 15.35 23.36 -16.71
C GLU A 2 14.98 21.88 -16.71
N GLU A 3 15.97 21.02 -16.93
CA GLU A 3 15.80 19.58 -16.84
C GLU A 3 15.53 19.27 -15.36
N ILE A 4 14.30 18.84 -15.04
CA ILE A 4 13.94 18.47 -13.68
C ILE A 4 14.74 17.21 -13.35
N ASP A 5 15.51 17.25 -12.25
CA ASP A 5 16.17 16.05 -11.73
C ASP A 5 15.11 15.05 -11.29
N ASN A 6 14.96 13.97 -12.06
CA ASN A 6 13.99 12.92 -11.81
C ASN A 6 14.46 11.95 -10.72
N GLN A 7 15.73 11.97 -10.32
CA GLN A 7 16.28 10.98 -9.39
C GLN A 7 15.50 10.89 -8.08
N PRO A 8 15.08 12.01 -7.44
CA PRO A 8 14.29 11.92 -6.21
C PRO A 8 12.91 11.29 -6.43
N ALA A 9 12.26 11.53 -7.58
CA ALA A 9 10.99 10.87 -7.90
C ALA A 9 11.18 9.36 -8.11
N ILE A 10 12.22 8.99 -8.84
CA ILE A 10 12.60 7.59 -9.10
C ILE A 10 12.86 6.85 -7.78
N ASP A 11 13.56 7.48 -6.84
CA ASP A 11 13.84 6.87 -5.53
C ASP A 11 12.56 6.64 -4.73
N ILE A 12 11.63 7.61 -4.72
CA ILE A 12 10.34 7.49 -4.03
C ILE A 12 9.47 6.41 -4.69
N LEU A 13 9.40 6.38 -6.02
CA LEU A 13 8.60 5.40 -6.75
C LEU A 13 9.16 3.97 -6.57
N ASN A 14 10.48 3.82 -6.49
CA ASN A 14 11.09 2.53 -6.13
C ASN A 14 10.75 2.12 -4.69
N GLU A 15 10.79 3.04 -3.73
CA GLU A 15 10.38 2.77 -2.34
C GLU A 15 8.92 2.31 -2.27
N ILE A 16 8.02 2.98 -3.01
CA ILE A 16 6.61 2.59 -3.15
C ILE A 16 6.52 1.20 -3.76
N MET A 17 7.15 0.96 -4.92
CA MET A 17 7.08 -0.34 -5.60
C MET A 17 7.57 -1.49 -4.72
N GLU A 18 8.66 -1.30 -3.98
CA GLU A 18 9.17 -2.28 -3.01
C GLU A 18 8.15 -2.56 -1.90
N ALA A 19 7.47 -1.53 -1.38
CA ALA A 19 6.45 -1.66 -0.36
C ALA A 19 5.19 -2.37 -0.87
N GLU A 20 4.71 -2.01 -2.07
CA GLU A 20 3.56 -2.64 -2.72
C GLU A 20 3.82 -4.14 -2.96
N LEU A 21 5.00 -4.50 -3.48
CA LEU A 21 5.39 -5.90 -3.65
C LEU A 21 5.45 -6.65 -2.31
N ALA A 22 5.85 -5.98 -1.22
CA ALA A 22 5.79 -6.56 0.11
C ALA A 22 4.32 -6.78 0.55
N GLY A 23 3.42 -5.86 0.23
CA GLY A 23 1.97 -5.99 0.41
C GLY A 23 1.39 -7.20 -0.32
N VAL A 24 1.77 -7.41 -1.59
CA VAL A 24 1.36 -8.59 -2.38
C VAL A 24 1.71 -9.89 -1.64
N VAL A 25 2.95 -10.01 -1.16
CA VAL A 25 3.43 -11.20 -0.44
C VAL A 25 2.67 -11.36 0.87
N ARG A 26 2.50 -10.28 1.66
CA ARG A 26 1.80 -10.30 2.95
C ARG A 26 0.35 -10.73 2.80
N TYR A 27 -0.41 -10.08 1.93
CA TYR A 27 -1.82 -10.38 1.73
C TYR A 27 -2.04 -11.79 1.16
N SER A 28 -1.16 -12.23 0.26
CA SER A 28 -1.17 -13.61 -0.24
C SER A 28 -0.94 -14.62 0.89
N HIS A 29 0.00 -14.33 1.79
CA HIS A 29 0.28 -15.17 2.95
C HIS A 29 -0.89 -15.17 3.94
N TYR A 30 -1.38 -13.99 4.36
CA TYR A 30 -2.47 -13.86 5.32
C TYR A 30 -3.76 -14.52 4.84
N ALA A 31 -4.06 -14.50 3.53
CA ALA A 31 -5.19 -15.22 2.96
C ALA A 31 -5.17 -16.74 3.25
N LEU A 32 -4.00 -17.33 3.49
CA LEU A 32 -3.83 -18.74 3.89
C LEU A 32 -4.02 -18.95 5.40
N MET A 33 -3.84 -17.90 6.19
CA MET A 33 -3.80 -17.96 7.66
C MET A 33 -5.13 -17.55 8.33
N VAL A 34 -6.17 -17.22 7.55
CA VAL A 34 -7.52 -16.95 8.08
C VAL A 34 -8.34 -18.24 8.23
N TYR A 35 -8.78 -18.51 9.45
CA TYR A 35 -9.61 -19.67 9.83
C TYR A 35 -10.95 -19.24 10.45
N GLY A 36 -11.88 -20.20 10.59
CA GLY A 36 -13.19 -19.96 11.22
C GLY A 36 -14.34 -19.73 10.24
N TYR A 37 -15.56 -19.57 10.76
CA TYR A 37 -16.79 -19.55 9.97
C TYR A 37 -16.95 -18.32 9.08
N ASN A 38 -16.33 -17.18 9.44
CA ASN A 38 -16.35 -15.94 8.66
C ASN A 38 -15.22 -15.83 7.63
N ARG A 39 -14.40 -16.89 7.44
CA ARG A 39 -13.15 -16.77 6.68
C ARG A 39 -13.33 -16.46 5.20
N ILE A 40 -14.40 -16.92 4.55
CA ILE A 40 -14.56 -16.84 3.09
C ILE A 40 -14.46 -15.38 2.59
N PRO A 41 -15.30 -14.43 3.06
CA PRO A 41 -15.21 -13.05 2.60
C PRO A 41 -13.88 -12.36 2.97
N ILE A 42 -13.27 -12.70 4.11
CA ILE A 42 -12.00 -12.12 4.54
C ILE A 42 -10.86 -12.60 3.65
N VAL A 43 -10.83 -13.89 3.31
CA VAL A 43 -9.83 -14.47 2.41
C VAL A 43 -9.96 -13.88 1.00
N ASP A 44 -11.18 -13.70 0.51
CA ASP A 44 -11.41 -13.07 -0.78
C ASP A 44 -10.97 -11.59 -0.78
N TRP A 45 -11.24 -10.85 0.31
CA TRP A 45 -10.74 -9.49 0.51
C TRP A 45 -9.21 -9.44 0.52
N MET A 46 -8.53 -10.31 1.28
CA MET A 46 -7.06 -10.37 1.32
C MET A 46 -6.48 -10.64 -0.08
N LYS A 47 -7.05 -11.59 -0.84
CA LYS A 47 -6.60 -11.87 -2.21
C LYS A 47 -6.84 -10.71 -3.18
N ALA A 48 -7.92 -9.95 -3.00
CA ALA A 48 -8.18 -8.75 -3.79
C ALA A 48 -7.10 -7.70 -3.55
N ASN A 49 -6.76 -7.39 -2.29
CA ASN A 49 -5.68 -6.47 -1.93
C ASN A 49 -4.32 -6.94 -2.48
N ALA A 50 -4.04 -8.25 -2.45
CA ALA A 50 -2.82 -8.79 -3.05
C ALA A 50 -2.73 -8.54 -4.57
N ASN A 51 -3.85 -8.63 -5.30
CA ASN A 51 -3.88 -8.35 -6.74
C ASN A 51 -3.76 -6.85 -7.00
N GLU A 52 -4.41 -6.03 -6.19
CA GLU A 52 -4.38 -4.56 -6.29
C GLU A 52 -2.98 -4.00 -6.01
N GLY A 53 -2.31 -4.45 -4.95
CA GLY A 53 -0.92 -4.08 -4.68
C GLY A 53 0.04 -4.47 -5.82
N LEU A 54 -0.23 -5.56 -6.54
CA LEU A 54 0.56 -5.91 -7.74
C LEU A 54 0.33 -4.90 -8.86
N MET A 55 -0.90 -4.44 -9.05
CA MET A 55 -1.21 -3.38 -10.01
C MET A 55 -0.54 -2.07 -9.63
N HIS A 56 -0.53 -1.69 -8.35
CA HIS A 56 0.16 -0.50 -7.85
C HIS A 56 1.67 -0.57 -8.06
N ALA A 57 2.29 -1.70 -7.72
CA ALA A 57 3.71 -1.94 -7.98
C ALA A 57 4.06 -1.77 -9.47
N HIS A 58 3.22 -2.29 -10.38
CA HIS A 58 3.41 -2.10 -11.82
C HIS A 58 3.28 -0.62 -12.22
N ARG A 59 2.27 0.10 -11.73
CA ARG A 59 2.12 1.54 -12.02
C ARG A 59 3.33 2.36 -11.56
N ALA A 60 3.83 2.10 -10.35
CA ALA A 60 5.04 2.75 -9.83
C ALA A 60 6.28 2.44 -10.70
N GLY A 61 6.45 1.17 -11.08
CA GLY A 61 7.55 0.74 -11.96
C GLY A 61 7.52 1.37 -13.35
N GLU A 62 6.33 1.49 -13.97
CA GLU A 62 6.16 2.19 -15.25
C GLU A 62 6.53 3.67 -15.14
N LEU A 63 6.22 4.33 -14.01
CA LEU A 63 6.64 5.71 -13.79
C LEU A 63 8.16 5.84 -13.58
N VAL A 64 8.80 4.86 -12.94
CA VAL A 64 10.27 4.80 -12.82
C VAL A 64 10.91 4.74 -14.20
N THR A 65 10.46 3.83 -15.08
CA THR A 65 11.02 3.69 -16.43
C THR A 65 10.69 4.87 -17.32
N LEU A 66 9.50 5.47 -17.19
CA LEU A 66 9.10 6.68 -17.89
C LEU A 66 10.08 7.84 -17.62
N MET A 67 10.61 7.91 -16.41
CA MET A 67 11.58 8.94 -16.00
C MET A 67 13.04 8.56 -16.31
N GLY A 68 13.28 7.41 -16.96
CA GLY A 68 14.61 6.91 -17.29
C GLY A 68 15.33 6.18 -16.14
N GLY A 69 14.62 5.85 -15.06
CA GLY A 69 15.14 5.11 -13.92
C GLY A 69 15.15 3.58 -14.13
N HIS A 70 15.87 2.89 -13.24
CA HIS A 70 15.86 1.42 -13.15
C HIS A 70 14.91 0.98 -12.04
N PRO A 71 13.84 0.22 -12.33
CA PRO A 71 12.96 -0.34 -11.30
C PRO A 71 13.73 -1.28 -10.36
N SER A 72 13.55 -1.10 -9.06
CA SER A 72 14.15 -1.96 -8.05
C SER A 72 13.70 -3.42 -8.18
N LEU A 73 14.60 -4.37 -7.91
CA LEU A 73 14.28 -5.79 -7.76
C LEU A 73 14.11 -6.20 -6.30
N LYS A 74 14.18 -5.25 -5.36
CA LYS A 74 14.02 -5.54 -3.94
C LYS A 74 12.54 -5.70 -3.58
N ILE A 75 12.32 -6.29 -2.41
CA ILE A 75 11.02 -6.33 -1.76
C ILE A 75 11.19 -5.60 -0.42
N GLY A 76 10.21 -4.77 -0.06
CA GLY A 76 10.17 -4.09 1.23
C GLY A 76 10.11 -5.06 2.41
N ALA A 77 10.10 -4.53 3.63
CA ALA A 77 10.11 -5.35 4.83
C ALA A 77 8.87 -6.28 4.91
N LEU A 78 9.12 -7.57 5.13
CA LEU A 78 8.11 -8.61 5.34
C LEU A 78 8.04 -8.97 6.82
N LEU A 79 7.26 -8.21 7.59
CA LEU A 79 6.92 -8.50 8.98
C LEU A 79 5.76 -9.50 9.01
N GLU A 80 5.99 -10.68 9.58
CA GLU A 80 4.93 -11.58 10.05
C GLU A 80 5.27 -11.89 11.51
N THR A 81 4.37 -11.61 12.46
CA THR A 81 4.64 -11.93 13.88
C THR A 81 4.33 -13.37 14.27
N GLU A 82 3.94 -14.19 13.29
CA GLU A 82 3.39 -15.55 13.44
C GLU A 82 2.14 -15.62 14.33
N ARG A 83 1.49 -14.47 14.57
CA ARG A 83 0.21 -14.40 15.28
C ARG A 83 -0.93 -14.46 14.26
N HIS A 84 -1.63 -15.59 14.25
CA HIS A 84 -2.65 -15.87 13.24
C HIS A 84 -4.08 -15.58 13.71
N ASP A 85 -4.26 -14.83 14.81
CA ASP A 85 -5.55 -14.23 15.11
C ASP A 85 -5.87 -13.17 14.07
N ILE A 86 -7.12 -13.13 13.61
CA ILE A 86 -7.53 -12.18 12.56
C ILE A 86 -7.33 -10.73 13.01
N GLY A 87 -7.52 -10.41 14.29
CA GLY A 87 -7.28 -9.08 14.81
C GLY A 87 -5.81 -8.68 14.74
N ASP A 88 -4.89 -9.61 14.98
CA ASP A 88 -3.45 -9.36 14.87
C ASP A 88 -3.04 -9.16 13.41
N ILE A 89 -3.50 -10.03 12.50
CA ILE A 89 -3.29 -9.88 11.05
C ILE A 89 -3.80 -8.51 10.55
N LEU A 90 -4.99 -8.10 10.98
CA LEU A 90 -5.57 -6.81 10.58
C LEU A 90 -4.78 -5.62 11.13
N ARG A 91 -4.21 -5.71 12.34
CA ARG A 91 -3.33 -4.65 12.88
C ARG A 91 -2.01 -4.56 12.12
N GLU A 92 -1.42 -5.70 11.75
CA GLU A 92 -0.21 -5.75 10.91
C GLU A 92 -0.49 -5.14 9.52
N SER A 93 -1.64 -5.48 8.94
CA SER A 93 -2.10 -4.89 7.66
C SER A 93 -2.30 -3.37 7.79
N LEU A 94 -2.93 -2.91 8.88
CA LEU A 94 -3.14 -1.48 9.13
C LEU A 94 -1.82 -0.70 9.26
N GLU A 95 -0.80 -1.29 9.89
CA GLU A 95 0.53 -0.68 9.99
C GLU A 95 1.21 -0.60 8.62
N HIS A 96 1.12 -1.66 7.82
CA HIS A 96 1.62 -1.68 6.45
C HIS A 96 1.00 -0.57 5.60
N GLU A 97 -0.33 -0.48 5.55
CA GLU A 97 -1.02 0.54 4.74
C GLU A 97 -0.71 1.97 5.19
N ARG A 98 -0.54 2.19 6.50
CA ARG A 98 -0.10 3.51 7.00
C ARG A 98 1.28 3.88 6.50
N GLY A 99 2.18 2.91 6.37
CA GLY A 99 3.51 3.10 5.81
C GLY A 99 3.45 3.47 4.33
N VAL A 100 2.71 2.69 3.55
CA VAL A 100 2.52 2.91 2.10
C VAL A 100 1.88 4.28 1.84
N LEU A 101 0.80 4.62 2.57
CA LEU A 101 0.14 5.92 2.45
C LEU A 101 1.11 7.10 2.70
N GLN A 102 2.02 6.99 3.67
CA GLN A 102 3.02 8.03 3.92
C GLN A 102 3.98 8.22 2.74
N MET A 103 4.33 7.13 2.03
CA MET A 103 5.16 7.19 0.83
C MET A 103 4.43 7.91 -0.31
N TYR A 104 3.12 7.69 -0.49
CA TYR A 104 2.34 8.44 -1.47
C TYR A 104 2.21 9.93 -1.11
N TYR A 105 2.03 10.28 0.17
CA TYR A 105 2.09 11.68 0.59
C TYR A 105 3.47 12.32 0.36
N LYS A 106 4.55 11.56 0.50
CA LYS A 106 5.91 12.02 0.15
C LYS A 106 6.02 12.28 -1.35
N LEU A 107 5.47 11.41 -2.19
CA LEU A 107 5.42 11.61 -3.65
C LEU A 107 4.58 12.84 -4.03
N LEU A 108 3.42 13.03 -3.41
CA LEU A 108 2.56 14.19 -3.65
C LEU A 108 3.29 15.50 -3.35
N LYS A 109 3.97 15.59 -2.20
CA LYS A 109 4.75 16.78 -1.84
C LYS A 109 5.87 17.07 -2.85
N PHE A 110 6.53 16.02 -3.35
CA PHE A 110 7.53 16.17 -4.40
C PHE A 110 6.90 16.67 -5.71
N ALA A 111 5.76 16.12 -6.10
CA ALA A 111 5.04 16.51 -7.30
C ALA A 111 4.61 17.98 -7.26
N GLU A 112 4.04 18.43 -6.13
CA GLU A 112 3.65 19.82 -5.89
C GLU A 112 4.87 20.76 -5.95
N ALA A 113 5.99 20.37 -5.32
CA ALA A 113 7.22 21.17 -5.32
C ALA A 113 7.88 21.29 -6.70
N THR A 114 7.70 20.30 -7.58
CA THR A 114 8.25 20.27 -8.94
C THR A 114 7.24 20.64 -10.02
N SER A 115 5.99 20.94 -9.64
CA SER A 115 4.87 21.17 -10.56
C SER A 115 4.65 20.01 -11.55
N SER A 116 4.92 18.78 -11.13
CA SER A 116 4.71 17.58 -11.94
C SER A 116 3.26 17.12 -11.87
N VAL A 117 2.46 17.54 -12.85
CA VAL A 117 1.02 17.17 -12.94
C VAL A 117 0.82 15.66 -12.97
N LEU A 118 1.66 14.92 -13.70
CA LEU A 118 1.55 13.47 -13.80
C LEU A 118 1.71 12.79 -12.43
N LEU A 119 2.75 13.19 -11.67
CA LEU A 119 3.01 12.61 -10.36
C LEU A 119 1.98 13.05 -9.33
N GLU A 120 1.47 14.27 -9.45
CA GLU A 120 0.45 14.79 -8.55
C GLU A 120 -0.86 14.01 -8.71
N GLU A 121 -1.35 13.84 -9.94
CA GLU A 121 -2.57 13.06 -10.21
C GLU A 121 -2.42 11.62 -9.73
N TYR A 122 -1.30 10.96 -10.08
CA TYR A 122 -1.01 9.61 -9.62
C TYR A 122 -0.98 9.51 -8.08
N ALA A 123 -0.27 10.40 -7.40
CA ALA A 123 -0.17 10.36 -5.94
C ALA A 123 -1.52 10.62 -5.27
N ARG A 124 -2.36 11.52 -5.78
CA ARG A 124 -3.70 11.81 -5.24
C ARG A 124 -4.66 10.63 -5.42
N GLU A 125 -4.62 9.98 -6.58
CA GLU A 125 -5.38 8.75 -6.85
C GLU A 125 -4.99 7.66 -5.84
N MET A 126 -3.69 7.39 -5.72
CA MET A 126 -3.16 6.38 -4.80
C MET A 126 -3.46 6.67 -3.33
N ILE A 127 -3.33 7.93 -2.89
CA ILE A 127 -3.73 8.35 -1.52
C ILE A 127 -5.20 8.06 -1.27
N THR A 128 -6.06 8.22 -2.28
CA THR A 128 -7.49 7.96 -2.14
C THR A 128 -7.76 6.48 -1.97
N GLU A 129 -7.18 5.64 -2.82
CA GLU A 129 -7.29 4.18 -2.74
C GLU A 129 -6.81 3.66 -1.38
N GLU A 130 -5.60 4.05 -0.95
CA GLU A 130 -5.04 3.61 0.33
C GLU A 130 -5.81 4.11 1.56
N THR A 131 -6.42 5.29 1.46
CA THR A 131 -7.30 5.78 2.53
C THR A 131 -8.55 4.90 2.67
N LEU A 132 -9.08 4.37 1.56
CA LEU A 132 -10.22 3.46 1.59
C LEU A 132 -9.81 2.08 2.15
N HIS A 133 -8.64 1.56 1.80
CA HIS A 133 -8.09 0.32 2.37
C HIS A 133 -7.97 0.41 3.90
N LEU A 134 -7.37 1.51 4.38
CA LEU A 134 -7.27 1.80 5.81
C LEU A 134 -8.64 1.84 6.50
N ASP A 135 -9.65 2.42 5.86
CA ASP A 135 -10.99 2.49 6.44
C ASP A 135 -11.68 1.13 6.51
N GLU A 136 -11.48 0.25 5.52
CA GLU A 136 -11.99 -1.12 5.57
C GLU A 136 -11.36 -1.91 6.72
N VAL A 137 -10.03 -1.84 6.90
CA VAL A 137 -9.34 -2.48 8.04
C VAL A 137 -9.80 -1.90 9.37
N ASN A 138 -9.90 -0.58 9.45
CA ASN A 138 -10.45 0.15 10.58
C ASN A 138 -11.85 -0.32 10.96
N LYS A 139 -12.76 -0.52 10.00
CA LYS A 139 -14.11 -1.07 10.26
C LYS A 139 -14.05 -2.53 10.73
N MET A 140 -13.20 -3.35 10.13
CA MET A 140 -13.06 -4.77 10.49
C MET A 140 -12.51 -4.96 11.92
N LEU A 141 -11.72 -4.02 12.44
CA LEU A 141 -11.17 -4.05 13.79
C LEU A 141 -12.15 -3.59 14.89
N ARG A 142 -13.32 -3.06 14.53
CA ARG A 142 -14.31 -2.58 15.50
C ARG A 142 -15.16 -3.71 16.05
N SER A 143 -15.59 -3.57 17.30
CA SER A 143 -16.65 -4.40 17.87
C SER A 143 -17.98 -4.20 17.12
N PRO A 144 -18.81 -5.25 16.95
CA PRO A 144 -20.13 -5.10 16.34
C PRO A 144 -20.96 -4.00 17.01
N GLY A 145 -21.52 -3.10 16.20
CA GLY A 145 -22.31 -1.95 16.66
C GLY A 145 -21.50 -0.72 17.07
N ALA A 146 -20.17 -0.78 17.10
CA ALA A 146 -19.34 0.40 17.33
C ALA A 146 -19.26 1.28 16.07
N ILE A 147 -19.58 2.57 16.22
CA ILE A 147 -19.55 3.56 15.11
C ILE A 147 -18.30 4.43 15.14
N GLU A 148 -17.60 4.50 16.28
CA GLU A 148 -16.38 5.28 16.42
C GLU A 148 -15.22 4.67 15.63
N VAL A 149 -14.29 5.52 15.19
CA VAL A 149 -13.05 5.10 14.53
C VAL A 149 -12.24 4.22 15.48
N PHE A 150 -11.72 3.10 14.97
CA PHE A 150 -10.89 2.18 15.72
C PHE A 150 -9.65 2.91 16.27
N LYS A 151 -9.40 2.72 17.57
CA LYS A 151 -8.20 3.21 18.25
C LYS A 151 -7.41 1.97 18.70
N PRO A 152 -6.16 1.81 18.23
CA PRO A 152 -5.32 0.67 18.58
C PRO A 152 -4.97 0.62 20.07
#